data_AF-A0A1Y4MRC5-F1
#
_entry.id   AF-A0A1Y4MRC5-F1
#
_cell.length_a   1.000
_cell.length_b   1.000
_cell.length_c   1.000
_cell.angle_alpha   90.00
_cell.angle_beta   90.00
_cell.angle_gamma   90.00
#
_symmetry.space_group_name_H-M   'P 1'
#
loop_
_entity.id
_entity.type
_entity.pdbx_description
1 polymer ?
#
loop_
_entity_poly.entity_id
_entity_poly.type
_entity_poly.pdbx_seq_one_letter_code
_entity_poly.pdbx_strand_id
1 'polypeptide(L)'
;MLRKENQTLNNFNGTLLWKDLPILDFCIERGKVLKWEMHPENEDYYPIEFTYNATVYGLQDFIDCRIVPITRQNLQRVLKDLGLKEYSWDGIIRANYGLCTDDCYWFRQDGSNLKYDDIKIRD
;
A
#
# COMPACT_ATOMS: atom_id res chain seq x y z
N MET A 1 -13.40 18.54 -1.39
CA MET A 1 -11.95 18.41 -1.62
C MET A 1 -11.79 17.52 -2.85
N LEU A 2 -11.41 18.08 -4.00
CA LEU A 2 -11.37 17.35 -5.28
C LEU A 2 -10.17 16.37 -5.25
N ARG A 3 -10.41 15.09 -4.93
CA ARG A 3 -9.45 14.02 -5.23
C ARG A 3 -9.33 13.97 -6.75
N LYS A 4 -8.15 14.30 -7.28
CA LYS A 4 -7.90 14.25 -8.73
C LYS A 4 -7.93 12.80 -9.17
N GLU A 5 -8.53 12.53 -10.31
CA GLU A 5 -8.87 11.19 -10.86
C GLU A 5 -7.69 10.19 -10.96
N ASN A 6 -6.44 10.62 -10.72
CA ASN A 6 -5.21 9.81 -10.79
C ASN A 6 -4.64 9.41 -9.41
N GLN A 7 -5.40 9.55 -8.32
CA GLN A 7 -4.95 9.29 -6.94
C GLN A 7 -5.68 8.08 -6.33
N THR A 8 -5.76 6.98 -7.06
CA THR A 8 -6.37 5.74 -6.57
C THR A 8 -5.57 4.53 -7.05
N LEU A 9 -5.64 3.44 -6.29
CA LEU A 9 -5.17 2.14 -6.76
C LEU A 9 -6.16 1.55 -7.76
N ASN A 10 -5.66 0.94 -8.82
CA ASN A 10 -6.47 0.28 -9.84
C ASN A 10 -5.99 -1.16 -10.04
N ASN A 11 -6.93 -2.10 -9.98
CA ASN A 11 -6.71 -3.54 -10.14
C ASN A 11 -5.59 -4.04 -9.21
N PHE A 12 -5.67 -3.65 -7.94
CA PHE A 12 -4.67 -3.94 -6.93
C PHE A 12 -5.28 -4.86 -5.87
N ASN A 13 -4.86 -6.13 -5.92
CA ASN A 13 -5.40 -7.21 -5.12
C ASN A 13 -4.24 -7.89 -4.38
N GLY A 14 -4.48 -8.26 -3.14
CA GLY A 14 -3.48 -8.92 -2.33
C GLY A 14 -3.76 -8.83 -0.85
N THR A 15 -2.70 -9.03 -0.09
CA THR A 15 -2.72 -9.02 1.37
C THR A 15 -1.84 -7.86 1.86
N LEU A 16 -2.33 -7.10 2.84
CA LEU A 16 -1.51 -6.23 3.68
C LEU A 16 -0.91 -7.10 4.79
N LEU A 17 0.40 -7.04 4.96
CA LEU A 17 1.11 -7.82 5.98
C LEU A 17 1.87 -6.92 6.93
N TRP A 18 2.05 -7.38 8.17
CA TRP A 18 3.12 -6.95 9.06
C TRP A 18 4.22 -8.01 9.03
N LYS A 19 5.39 -7.69 8.47
CA LYS A 19 6.37 -8.72 8.10
C LYS A 19 5.67 -9.83 7.29
N ASP A 20 5.70 -11.08 7.72
CA ASP A 20 5.00 -12.17 7.03
C ASP A 20 3.63 -12.53 7.65
N LEU A 21 3.15 -11.76 8.63
CA LEU A 21 1.84 -11.96 9.25
C LEU A 21 0.75 -11.26 8.43
N PRO A 22 -0.29 -11.98 7.95
CA PRO A 22 -1.38 -11.38 7.19
C PRO A 22 -2.29 -10.56 8.10
N ILE A 23 -2.61 -9.34 7.68
CA ILE A 23 -3.47 -8.41 8.43
C ILE A 23 -4.83 -8.25 7.75
N LEU A 24 -4.82 -8.10 6.44
CA LEU A 24 -6.01 -7.82 5.65
C LEU A 24 -5.83 -8.36 4.24
N ASP A 25 -6.80 -9.15 3.78
CA ASP A 25 -6.99 -9.44 2.37
C ASP A 25 -7.92 -8.41 1.74
N PHE A 26 -7.52 -7.85 0.59
CA PHE A 26 -8.30 -6.83 -0.10
C PHE A 26 -8.28 -7.01 -1.63
N CYS A 27 -9.27 -6.41 -2.27
CA CYS A 27 -9.37 -6.31 -3.72
C CYS A 27 -9.80 -4.88 -4.07
N ILE A 28 -9.05 -4.20 -4.92
CA ILE A 28 -9.35 -2.84 -5.38
C ILE A 28 -9.47 -2.83 -6.89
N GLU A 29 -10.64 -2.50 -7.41
CA GLU A 29 -10.89 -2.33 -8.83
C GLU A 29 -11.41 -0.92 -9.12
N ARG A 30 -10.80 -0.25 -10.10
CA ARG A 30 -11.20 1.11 -10.52
C ARG A 30 -11.33 2.09 -9.34
N GLY A 31 -10.39 2.04 -8.40
CA GLY A 31 -10.37 2.86 -7.18
C GLY A 31 -11.39 2.48 -6.11
N LYS A 32 -12.13 1.37 -6.26
CA LYS A 32 -13.13 0.90 -5.29
C LYS A 32 -12.66 -0.38 -4.61
N VAL A 33 -12.74 -0.40 -3.28
CA VAL A 33 -12.51 -1.62 -2.50
C VAL A 33 -13.70 -2.55 -2.68
N LEU A 34 -13.47 -3.71 -3.29
CA LEU A 34 -14.47 -4.76 -3.53
C LEU A 34 -14.41 -5.88 -2.50
N LYS A 35 -13.22 -6.17 -1.96
CA LYS A 35 -13.00 -7.13 -0.87
C LYS A 35 -12.26 -6.44 0.27
N TRP A 36 -12.67 -6.75 1.49
CA TRP A 36 -12.04 -6.34 2.74
C TRP A 36 -12.28 -7.44 3.77
N GLU A 37 -11.26 -8.23 4.07
CA GLU A 37 -11.32 -9.36 5.00
C GLU A 37 -10.14 -9.28 5.96
N MET A 38 -10.44 -8.92 7.20
CA MET A 38 -9.45 -8.75 8.27
C MET A 38 -9.08 -10.10 8.88
N HIS A 39 -7.84 -10.23 9.36
CA HIS A 39 -7.34 -11.37 10.11
C HIS A 39 -7.37 -11.09 11.63
N PRO A 40 -8.49 -11.35 12.33
CA PRO A 40 -8.68 -10.99 13.74
C PRO A 40 -7.65 -11.64 14.68
N GLU A 41 -7.08 -12.78 14.30
CA GLU A 41 -6.00 -13.44 15.04
C GLU A 41 -4.71 -12.60 15.14
N ASN A 42 -4.56 -11.57 14.30
CA ASN A 42 -3.41 -10.67 14.25
C ASN A 42 -3.76 -9.21 14.62
N GLU A 43 -4.82 -8.99 15.40
CA GLU A 43 -5.32 -7.65 15.75
C GLU A 43 -4.28 -6.74 16.42
N ASP A 44 -3.35 -7.31 17.19
CA ASP A 44 -2.25 -6.58 17.84
C ASP A 44 -1.31 -5.87 16.84
N TYR A 45 -1.35 -6.28 15.57
CA TYR A 45 -0.54 -5.74 14.49
C TYR A 45 -1.38 -4.95 13.48
N TYR A 46 -2.56 -4.47 13.86
CA TYR A 46 -3.34 -3.63 12.97
C TYR A 46 -2.72 -2.23 12.85
N PRO A 47 -2.65 -1.66 11.64
CA PRO A 47 -2.29 -0.28 11.44
C PRO A 47 -3.22 0.63 12.24
N ILE A 48 -2.68 1.75 12.74
CA ILE A 48 -3.44 2.69 13.55
C ILE A 48 -4.63 3.28 12.77
N GLU A 49 -4.52 3.40 11.46
CA GLU A 49 -5.57 3.84 10.54
C GLU A 49 -6.82 2.94 10.64
N PHE A 50 -6.64 1.67 10.97
CA PHE A 50 -7.75 0.71 11.08
C PHE A 50 -8.43 0.78 12.46
N THR A 51 -7.78 1.37 13.47
CA THR A 51 -8.36 1.53 14.81
C THR A 51 -9.42 2.62 14.86
N TYR A 52 -9.25 3.68 14.08
CA TYR A 52 -10.21 4.79 14.00
C TYR A 52 -11.26 4.57 12.90
N ASN A 53 -10.92 3.80 11.87
CA ASN A 53 -11.77 3.47 10.73
C ASN A 53 -11.52 2.01 10.29
N ALA A 54 -12.10 1.03 11.00
CA ALA A 54 -12.07 -0.41 10.64
C ALA A 54 -12.90 -0.74 9.38
N THR A 55 -12.96 0.20 8.44
CA THR A 55 -13.75 0.16 7.21
C THR A 55 -12.82 0.30 6.03
N VAL A 56 -13.37 0.20 4.82
CA VAL A 56 -12.66 0.46 3.56
C VAL A 56 -11.95 1.82 3.51
N TYR A 57 -12.37 2.80 4.34
CA TYR A 57 -11.71 4.10 4.44
C TYR A 57 -10.36 4.02 5.16
N GLY A 58 -10.21 3.14 6.17
CA GLY A 58 -8.93 2.91 6.84
C GLY A 58 -7.86 2.40 5.87
N LEU A 59 -8.24 1.52 4.91
CA LEU A 59 -7.34 1.10 3.83
C LEU A 59 -6.82 2.29 3.05
N GLN A 60 -7.72 3.19 2.69
CA GLN A 60 -7.44 4.29 1.81
C GLN A 60 -6.55 5.33 2.50
N ASP A 61 -6.78 5.57 3.79
CA ASP A 61 -5.95 6.44 4.62
C ASP A 61 -4.55 5.82 4.78
N PHE A 62 -4.47 4.52 5.06
CA PHE A 62 -3.20 3.80 5.13
C PHE A 62 -2.41 3.88 3.82
N ILE A 63 -3.08 3.66 2.67
CA ILE A 63 -2.48 3.78 1.34
C ILE A 63 -1.94 5.19 1.11
N ASP A 64 -2.68 6.23 1.47
CA ASP A 64 -2.24 7.63 1.31
C ASP A 64 -0.93 7.89 2.07
N CYS A 65 -0.79 7.34 3.28
CA CYS A 65 0.46 7.40 4.06
C CYS A 65 1.64 6.67 3.39
N ARG A 66 1.40 5.79 2.41
CA ARG A 66 2.46 5.10 1.64
C ARG A 66 2.90 5.86 0.39
N ILE A 67 2.24 6.96 0.06
CA ILE A 67 2.49 7.69 -1.17
C ILE A 67 3.32 8.95 -0.90
N VAL A 68 4.45 9.04 -1.60
CA VAL A 68 5.28 10.24 -1.59
C VAL A 68 4.51 11.42 -2.20
N PRO A 69 4.50 12.64 -1.62
CA PRO A 69 3.77 13.76 -2.18
C PRO A 69 4.23 14.14 -3.59
N ILE A 70 3.29 14.54 -4.45
CA ILE A 70 3.59 15.00 -5.82
C ILE A 70 4.52 16.23 -5.87
N THR A 71 4.61 16.98 -4.76
CA THR A 71 5.49 18.13 -4.59
C THR A 71 6.90 17.77 -4.13
N ARG A 72 7.22 16.48 -3.96
CA ARG A 72 8.54 16.02 -3.50
C ARG A 72 9.65 16.49 -4.45
N GLN A 73 10.70 17.07 -3.88
CA GLN A 73 11.88 17.44 -4.63
C GLN A 73 12.51 16.21 -5.33
N ASN A 74 12.93 16.38 -6.58
CA ASN A 74 13.50 15.33 -7.43
C ASN A 74 12.55 14.17 -7.75
N LEU A 75 11.24 14.32 -7.56
CA LEU A 75 10.25 13.27 -7.84
C LEU A 75 10.38 12.68 -9.25
N GLN A 76 10.54 13.51 -10.28
CA GLN A 76 10.67 13.03 -11.67
C GLN A 76 11.87 12.08 -11.87
N ARG A 77 12.98 12.35 -11.18
CA ARG A 77 14.14 11.46 -11.21
C ARG A 77 13.84 10.15 -10.49
N VAL A 78 13.24 10.23 -9.30
CA VAL A 78 12.84 9.03 -8.52
C VAL A 78 11.88 8.14 -9.32
N LEU A 79 10.85 8.73 -9.94
CA LEU A 79 9.91 8.00 -10.79
C LEU A 79 10.63 7.32 -11.95
N LYS A 80 11.52 8.04 -12.65
CA LYS A 80 12.33 7.48 -13.74
C LYS A 80 13.22 6.32 -13.27
N ASP A 81 13.87 6.46 -12.12
CA ASP A 81 14.74 5.43 -11.53
C ASP A 81 13.94 4.18 -11.12
N LEU A 82 12.67 4.34 -10.76
CA LEU A 82 11.70 3.26 -10.53
C LEU A 82 11.07 2.70 -11.83
N GLY A 83 11.45 3.23 -13.01
CA GLY A 83 10.89 2.82 -14.30
C GLY A 83 9.47 3.36 -14.58
N LEU A 84 8.98 4.31 -13.79
CA LEU A 84 7.67 4.93 -13.92
C LEU A 84 7.72 6.12 -14.88
N LYS A 85 6.79 6.15 -15.84
CA LYS A 85 6.67 7.23 -16.84
C LYS A 85 5.98 8.48 -16.29
N GLU A 86 5.13 8.29 -15.29
CA GLU A 86 4.34 9.34 -14.67
C GLU A 86 4.10 9.03 -13.20
N TYR A 87 3.62 10.04 -12.46
CA TYR A 87 3.24 9.86 -11.07
C TYR A 87 1.91 9.11 -11.00
N SER A 88 1.93 7.88 -10.50
CA SER A 88 0.73 7.11 -10.22
C SER A 88 0.88 6.32 -8.91
N TRP A 89 -0.20 6.26 -8.13
CA TRP A 89 -0.18 5.59 -6.82
C TRP A 89 0.06 4.09 -6.96
N ASP A 90 -0.56 3.48 -7.98
CA ASP A 90 -0.37 2.07 -8.31
C ASP A 90 1.07 1.79 -8.72
N GLY A 91 1.68 2.64 -9.56
CA GLY A 91 3.05 2.48 -9.99
C GLY A 91 4.03 2.55 -8.81
N ILE A 92 3.83 3.54 -7.94
CA ILE A 92 4.66 3.74 -6.74
C ILE A 92 4.54 2.53 -5.81
N ILE A 93 3.32 2.13 -5.44
CA ILE A 93 3.10 1.00 -4.52
C ILE A 93 3.60 -0.32 -5.10
N ARG A 94 3.41 -0.56 -6.40
CA ARG A 94 3.92 -1.79 -7.05
C ARG A 94 5.45 -1.82 -7.08
N ALA A 95 6.09 -0.66 -7.24
CA ALA A 95 7.55 -0.57 -7.30
C ALA A 95 8.22 -0.71 -5.93
N ASN A 96 7.56 -0.29 -4.84
CA ASN A 96 8.14 -0.30 -3.50
C ASN A 96 7.39 -1.19 -2.49
N TYR A 97 6.39 -1.96 -2.92
CA TYR A 97 5.54 -2.81 -2.09
C TYR A 97 4.77 -2.07 -0.98
N GLY A 98 4.64 -0.74 -1.06
CA GLY A 98 4.07 0.10 0.00
C GLY A 98 4.93 0.19 1.26
N LEU A 99 6.22 -0.16 1.17
CA LEU A 99 7.14 -0.11 2.29
C LEU A 99 7.32 1.30 2.83
N CYS A 100 7.47 1.39 4.14
CA CYS A 100 7.81 2.60 4.87
C CYS A 100 9.06 2.36 5.71
N THR A 101 9.83 3.42 5.97
CA THR A 101 11.03 3.32 6.80
C THR A 101 10.74 3.20 8.30
N ASP A 102 9.51 3.47 8.70
CA ASP A 102 9.11 3.67 10.09
C ASP A 102 8.29 2.49 10.63
N ASP A 103 7.98 1.50 9.79
CA ASP A 103 7.21 0.30 10.16
C ASP A 103 7.56 -0.91 9.30
N CYS A 104 6.90 -2.04 9.59
CA CYS A 104 7.12 -3.33 8.91
C CYS A 104 5.98 -3.73 7.96
N TYR A 105 5.09 -2.80 7.60
CA TYR A 105 3.96 -3.13 6.75
C TYR A 105 4.34 -3.12 5.27
N TRP A 106 3.70 -4.00 4.50
CA TRP A 106 3.83 -4.04 3.04
C TRP A 106 2.67 -4.77 2.38
N PHE A 107 2.51 -4.55 1.09
CA PHE A 107 1.50 -5.22 0.26
C PHE A 107 2.12 -6.36 -0.54
N ARG A 108 1.66 -7.59 -0.30
CA ARG A 108 1.95 -8.72 -1.16
C ARG A 108 0.81 -8.89 -2.17
N GLN A 109 1.13 -8.69 -3.45
CA GLN A 109 0.17 -8.93 -4.53
C GLN A 109 -0.14 -10.41 -4.68
N ASP A 110 -1.37 -10.71 -5.09
CA ASP A 110 -1.78 -12.08 -5.40
C ASP A 110 -0.82 -12.75 -6.41
N GLY A 111 -0.49 -14.01 -6.15
CA GLY A 111 0.47 -14.79 -6.95
C GLY A 111 1.95 -14.52 -6.63
N SER A 112 2.27 -13.54 -5.77
CA SER A 112 3.63 -13.34 -5.25
C SER A 112 3.95 -14.31 -4.11
N ASN A 113 5.14 -14.90 -4.15
CA ASN A 113 5.69 -15.73 -3.07
C ASN A 113 6.74 -15.01 -2.22
N LEU A 114 6.89 -13.69 -2.41
CA LEU A 114 7.87 -12.88 -1.67
C LEU A 114 7.60 -12.95 -0.16
N LYS A 115 8.70 -12.86 0.59
CA LYS A 115 8.75 -12.71 2.04
C LYS A 115 9.25 -11.32 2.40
N TYR A 116 9.01 -10.90 3.62
CA TYR A 116 9.46 -9.58 4.10
C TYR A 116 10.98 -9.40 3.94
N ASP A 117 11.76 -10.45 4.22
CA ASP A 117 13.22 -10.43 4.06
C ASP A 117 13.69 -10.20 2.62
N ASP A 118 12.87 -10.49 1.61
CA ASP A 118 13.21 -10.27 0.19
C ASP A 118 13.13 -8.78 -0.20
N ILE A 119 12.38 -7.98 0.56
CA ILE A 119 12.01 -6.61 0.16
C ILE A 119 12.36 -5.54 1.20
N LYS A 120 12.69 -5.92 2.45
CA LYS A 120 12.88 -4.98 3.55
C LYS A 120 13.96 -3.93 3.23
N ILE A 121 13.70 -2.69 3.67
CA ILE A 121 14.63 -1.57 3.46
C ILE A 121 15.85 -1.69 4.39
N ARG A 122 15.67 -2.33 5.56
CA ARG A 122 16.63 -2.40 6.66
C ARG A 122 16.44 -3.73 7.41
N ASP A 123 17.51 -4.24 8.02
CA ASP A 123 17.49 -5.42 8.89
C ASP A 123 16.89 -5.14 10.27
#